data_AF-A0A350J5A8-F1
#
_entry.id   AF-A0A350J5A8-F1
#
_cell.length_a   1.000
_cell.length_b   1.000
_cell.length_c   1.000
_cell.angle_alpha   90.00
_cell.angle_beta   90.00
_cell.angle_gamma   90.00
#
_symmetry.space_group_name_H-M   'P 1'
#
loop_
_entity.id
_entity.type
_entity.pdbx_description
1 polymer ?
#
loop_
_entity_poly.entity_id
_entity_poly.type
_entity_poly.pdbx_seq_one_letter_code
_entity_poly.pdbx_strand_id
1 'polypeptide(L)' 'MKRGKWTRISRLFAGDIYECSLCKGRFSKPSSTCPKCKASMTPGKYDPRWVDDMEFLDAIFDD' A
#
# COMPACT_ATOMS: atom_id res chain seq x y z
N MET A 1 -18.94 -6.60 12.65
CA MET A 1 -17.52 -6.86 12.30
C MET A 1 -16.96 -5.64 11.58
N LYS A 2 -15.77 -5.15 11.95
CA LYS A 2 -15.14 -4.00 11.27
C LYS A 2 -14.60 -4.47 9.91
N ARG A 3 -15.02 -3.81 8.83
CA ARG A 3 -14.55 -4.06 7.46
C ARG A 3 -13.57 -2.97 7.05
N GLY A 4 -12.42 -3.34 6.53
CA GLY A 4 -11.40 -2.42 6.02
C GLY A 4 -10.85 -2.88 4.69
N LYS A 5 -9.99 -2.05 4.10
CA LYS A 5 -9.31 -2.34 2.84
C LYS A 5 -7.81 -2.34 3.05
N TRP A 6 -7.11 -3.20 2.30
CA TRP A 6 -5.68 -3.09 2.14
C TRP A 6 -5.33 -2.02 1.13
N THR A 7 -4.47 -1.09 1.51
CA THR A 7 -3.80 -0.18 0.60
C THR A 7 -2.44 -0.75 0.29
N ARG A 8 -2.22 -1.22 -0.95
CA ARG A 8 -0.89 -1.63 -1.42
C ARG A 8 -0.08 -0.37 -1.69
N ILE A 9 1.11 -0.32 -1.12
CA ILE A 9 2.11 0.73 -1.22
C ILE A 9 3.31 0.07 -1.87
N SER A 10 3.37 0.15 -3.20
CA SER A 10 4.50 -0.32 -3.98
C SER A 10 5.65 0.68 -3.85
N ARG A 11 6.84 0.21 -3.48
CA ARG A 11 8.07 1.01 -3.41
C ARG A 11 9.08 0.40 -4.38
N LEU A 12 9.74 1.22 -5.19
CA LEU A 12 10.62 0.75 -6.27
C LEU A 12 11.70 -0.25 -5.81
N PHE A 13 12.25 -0.07 -4.61
CA PHE A 13 13.40 -0.87 -4.13
C PHE A 13 13.13 -1.72 -2.88
N ALA A 14 11.96 -1.58 -2.24
CA ALA A 14 11.73 -2.10 -0.89
C ALA A 14 10.51 -3.02 -0.76
N GLY A 15 10.01 -3.51 -1.90
CA GLY A 15 8.86 -4.38 -1.99
C GLY A 15 7.54 -3.69 -1.60
N ASP A 16 6.44 -4.39 -1.89
CA ASP A 16 5.10 -3.91 -1.57
C ASP A 16 4.80 -3.97 -0.07
N ILE A 17 4.32 -2.86 0.49
CA ILE A 17 3.74 -2.81 1.82
C ILE A 17 2.22 -2.73 1.70
N TYR A 18 1.49 -3.45 2.53
CA TYR A 18 0.05 -3.36 2.67
C TYR A 18 -0.29 -2.61 3.96
N GLU A 19 -0.94 -1.46 3.84
CA GLU A 19 -1.43 -0.66 4.96
C GLU A 19 -2.92 -0.94 5.18
N CYS A 20 -3.30 -1.22 6.43
CA CYS A 20 -4.69 -1.36 6.82
C CYS A 20 -5.38 0.00 6.91
N SER A 21 -6.49 0.20 6.21
CA SER A 21 -7.23 1.48 6.20
C SER A 21 -7.78 1.93 7.57
N LEU A 22 -7.95 1.00 8.51
CA LEU A 22 -8.56 1.29 9.82
C LEU A 22 -7.53 1.64 10.90
N CYS A 23 -6.53 0.78 11.11
CA CYS A 23 -5.55 0.95 12.19
C CYS A 23 -4.18 1.43 11.70
N LYS A 24 -4.04 1.67 10.39
CA LYS A 24 -2.79 2.09 9.75
C LYS A 24 -1.61 1.14 9.99
N GLY A 25 -1.90 -0.12 10.35
CA GLY A 25 -0.87 -1.16 10.48
C GLY A 25 -0.30 -1.50 9.11
N ARG A 26 1.03 -1.59 9.02
CA ARG A 26 1.78 -1.89 7.80
C ARG A 26 2.31 -3.32 7.84
N PHE A 27 2.10 -4.07 6.77
CA PHE A 27 2.47 -5.48 6.66
C PHE A 27 3.08 -5.77 5.29
N SER A 28 3.96 -6.75 5.20
CA SER A 28 4.57 -7.16 3.93
C SER A 28 3.68 -8.05 3.07
N LYS A 29 2.58 -8.58 3.63
CA LYS A 29 1.64 -9.46 2.92
C LYS A 29 0.20 -9.07 3.24
N PRO A 30 -0.72 -9.11 2.26
CA PRO A 30 -2.14 -8.92 2.51
C PRO A 30 -2.71 -10.22 3.12
N SER A 31 -3.66 -10.09 4.04
CA SER A 31 -4.37 -11.23 4.64
C SER A 31 -5.85 -10.89 4.76
N SER A 32 -6.75 -11.88 4.79
CA SER A 32 -8.20 -11.64 4.91
C SER A 32 -8.61 -10.89 6.18
N THR A 33 -7.70 -10.80 7.16
CA THR A 33 -7.89 -10.11 8.42
C THR A 33 -6.64 -9.32 8.79
N CYS A 34 -6.80 -8.07 9.25
CA CYS A 34 -5.68 -7.30 9.79
C CYS A 34 -5.24 -7.88 11.15
N PRO A 35 -3.97 -8.23 11.35
CA PRO A 35 -3.52 -8.86 12.60
C PRO A 35 -3.49 -7.87 13.78
N LYS A 36 -3.42 -6.55 13.53
CA LYS A 36 -3.40 -5.53 14.60
C LYS A 36 -4.81 -5.21 15.14
N CYS A 37 -5.78 -4.98 14.26
CA CYS A 37 -7.13 -4.57 14.67
C CYS A 37 -8.21 -5.63 14.46
N LYS A 38 -7.83 -6.81 13.95
CA LYS A 38 -8.74 -7.94 13.66
C LYS A 38 -9.89 -7.60 12.71
N ALA A 39 -9.77 -6.51 11.95
CA ALA A 39 -10.77 -6.14 10.97
C ALA A 39 -10.69 -7.05 9.75
N SER A 40 -11.84 -7.46 9.23
CA SER A 40 -11.95 -8.20 7.98
C SER A 40 -11.55 -7.29 6.82
N MET A 41 -10.56 -7.73 6.06
CA MET A 41 -9.98 -6.96 4.97
C MET A 41 -10.50 -7.51 3.65
N THR A 42 -11.16 -6.67 2.86
CA THR A 42 -11.44 -6.97 1.46
C THR A 42 -10.19 -6.70 0.62
N PRO A 43 -9.94 -7.48 -0.46
CA PRO A 43 -8.90 -7.13 -1.43
C PRO A 43 -9.19 -5.72 -1.96
N GLY A 44 -8.30 -4.78 -1.67
CA GLY A 44 -8.43 -3.38 -2.06
C GLY A 44 -7.94 -3.13 -3.49
N LYS A 45 -8.37 -1.99 -4.06
CA LYS A 45 -7.86 -1.44 -5.33
C LYS A 45 -6.32 -1.36 -5.29
N TYR A 46 -5.67 -1.74 -6.39
CA TYR A 46 -4.23 -1.56 -6.62
C TYR A 46 -3.92 -0.07 -6.81
N ASP A 47 -2.98 0.47 -6.04
CA ASP A 47 -2.60 1.89 -6.04
C ASP A 47 -1.08 2.00 -6.32
N PRO A 48 -0.67 2.17 -7.59
CA PRO A 48 0.73 2.14 -7.99
C PRO A 48 1.44 3.48 -7.70
N ARG A 49 2.05 3.61 -6.51
CA ARG A 49 2.85 4.81 -6.15
C ARG A 49 4.20 4.95 -6.87
N TRP A 50 4.62 3.93 -7.63
CA TRP A 50 5.84 4.00 -8.45
C TRP A 50 5.70 4.96 -9.64
N VAL A 51 4.47 5.33 -10.01
CA VAL A 51 4.20 6.30 -11.07
C VAL A 51 4.61 7.71 -10.63
N ASP A 52 4.35 8.08 -9.36
CA ASP A 52 4.78 9.36 -8.78
C ASP A 52 6.32 9.49 -8.70
N ASP A 53 7.03 8.40 -8.41
CA ASP A 53 8.51 8.36 -8.40
C ASP A 53 9.12 8.52 -9.81
N MET A 54 8.38 8.16 -10.87
CA MET A 54 8.84 8.29 -12.26
C MET A 54 8.69 9.73 -12.78
N GLU A 55 7.61 10.42 -12.39
CA GLU A 55 7.41 11.85 -12.66
C GLU A 55 8.50 12.73 -12.02
N PHE A 56 9.02 12.34 -10.85
CA PHE A 56 10.14 13.02 -10.21
C PHE A 56 11.48 12.81 -10.95
N LEU A 57 11.68 11.64 -11.58
CA LEU A 57 12.91 11.36 -12.33
C LEU A 57 12.95 12.10 -13.68
N ASP A 58 11.84 12.22 -14.40
CA ASP A 58 11.78 13.00 -15.64
C ASP A 58 12.09 14.50 -15.40
N ALA A 59 11.74 15.03 -14.23
CA ALA A 59 12.03 16.42 -13.86
C ALA A 59 13.52 16.69 -13.51
N ILE A 60 14.35 15.66 -13.33
CA ILE A 60 15.78 15.79 -12.99
C ILE A 60 16.70 15.64 -14.21
N PHE A 61 16.24 14.97 -15.27
CA PHE A 61 17.05 14.70 -16.48
C PHE A 61 16.83 15.70 -17.63
N ASP A 62 16.06 16.77 -17.40
CA ASP A 62 15.91 17.92 -18.32
C ASP A 62 16.84 19.08 -17.89
N ASP A 63 18.16 18.85 -17.88
CA ASP A 63 19.26 19.84 -17.89
C ASP A 63 20.49 19.19 -18.55
#